data_AF-A0A3C0X2Y5-F1
#
_entry.id   AF-A0A3C0X2Y5-F1
#
_cell.length_a   1.000
_cell.length_b   1.000
_cell.length_c   1.000
_cell.angle_alpha   90.00
_cell.angle_beta   90.00
_cell.angle_gamma   90.00
#
_symmetry.space_group_name_H-M   'P 1'
#
loop_
_entity.id
_entity.type
_entity.pdbx_description
1 polymer ?
#
loop_
_entity_poly.entity_id
_entity_poly.type
_entity_poly.pdbx_seq_one_letter_code
_entity_poly.pdbx_strand_id
1 'polypeptide(L)'
;LKLLFPVKISAAPGLQAMLCGMLIAVWWRILYRLGKYLENTVTAIYIFLTEHKRIKKMPFSKLALYTLTWPTFDIIGRYTQYVALFKKVTWKPIPHESKVTIDDISGKKTKETVNS
;
A
#
# COMPACT_ATOMS: atom_id res chain seq x y z
N LEU A 1 -1.24 -32.10 22.92
CA LEU A 1 -0.24 -31.00 23.04
C LEU A 1 1.06 -31.37 23.77
N LYS A 2 1.06 -32.22 24.83
CA LYS A 2 2.29 -32.66 25.52
C LYS A 2 3.29 -33.46 24.66
N LEU A 3 2.82 -34.09 23.58
CA LEU A 3 3.64 -34.93 22.70
C LEU A 3 4.47 -34.13 21.69
N LEU A 4 4.02 -32.94 21.29
CA LEU A 4 4.63 -32.14 20.23
C LEU A 4 5.54 -31.01 20.76
N PHE A 5 5.34 -30.57 22.01
CA PHE A 5 6.16 -29.51 22.62
C PHE A 5 6.45 -29.84 24.10
N PRO A 6 7.55 -30.56 24.40
CA PRO A 6 7.94 -30.89 25.77
C PRO A 6 8.63 -29.70 26.48
N VAL A 7 8.16 -28.47 26.26
CA VAL A 7 8.73 -27.28 26.89
C VAL A 7 7.95 -26.97 28.16
N LYS A 8 8.51 -27.31 29.32
CA LYS A 8 7.99 -26.87 30.62
C LYS A 8 8.57 -25.49 30.92
N ILE A 9 7.82 -24.43 30.61
CA ILE A 9 8.19 -23.07 31.01
C ILE A 9 7.79 -22.93 32.49
N SER A 10 8.74 -23.16 33.39
CA SER A 10 8.57 -22.91 34.82
C SER A 10 9.39 -21.67 35.19
N ALA A 11 8.80 -20.50 35.07
CA ALA A 11 9.38 -19.26 35.58
C ALA A 11 8.94 -19.08 37.04
N ALA A 12 9.87 -18.83 37.95
CA ALA A 12 9.52 -18.48 39.32
C ALA A 12 8.65 -17.21 39.32
N PRO A 13 7.57 -17.15 40.10
CA PRO A 13 6.74 -15.94 40.18
C PRO A 13 7.58 -14.78 40.73
N GLY A 14 7.59 -13.66 40.00
CA GLY A 14 8.39 -12.47 40.33
C GLY A 14 8.93 -11.73 39.11
N LEU A 15 10.00 -10.96 39.30
CA LEU A 15 10.61 -10.10 38.26
C LEU A 15 11.06 -10.90 37.03
N GLN A 16 11.50 -12.15 37.22
CA GLN A 16 11.91 -13.05 36.13
C GLN A 16 10.76 -13.41 35.19
N ALA A 17 9.56 -13.66 35.73
CA ALA A 17 8.37 -13.92 34.92
C ALA A 17 7.92 -12.68 34.13
N MET A 18 8.04 -11.48 34.73
CA MET A 18 7.73 -10.23 34.03
C MET A 18 8.68 -9.96 32.86
N LEU A 19 10.00 -10.14 33.06
CA LEU A 19 10.99 -9.96 32.00
C LEU A 19 10.82 -10.99 30.88
N CYS A 20 10.58 -12.26 31.21
CA CYS A 20 10.26 -13.28 30.21
C CYS A 20 9.00 -12.92 29.41
N GLY A 21 7.93 -12.46 30.07
CA GLY A 21 6.71 -12.01 29.40
C GLY A 21 6.95 -10.81 28.48
N MET A 22 7.75 -9.83 28.93
CA MET A 22 8.12 -8.67 28.13
C MET A 22 8.93 -9.04 26.89
N LEU A 23 9.92 -9.93 27.03
CA LEU A 23 10.69 -10.44 25.89
C LEU A 23 9.79 -11.18 24.90
N ILE A 24 8.92 -12.07 25.38
CA ILE A 24 7.97 -12.78 24.52
C ILE A 24 7.04 -11.80 23.78
N ALA A 25 6.55 -10.75 24.46
CA ALA A 25 5.72 -9.73 23.84
C ALA A 25 6.45 -8.95 22.75
N VAL A 26 7.73 -8.60 22.98
CA VAL A 26 8.58 -7.95 21.98
C VAL A 26 8.79 -8.87 20.78
N TRP A 27 9.15 -10.13 21.02
CA TRP A 27 9.33 -11.13 19.96
C TRP A 27 8.05 -11.35 19.15
N TRP A 28 6.91 -11.50 19.83
CA TRP A 28 5.60 -11.63 19.19
C TRP A 28 5.30 -10.43 18.30
N ARG A 29 5.59 -9.22 18.76
CA ARG A 29 5.37 -7.98 18.00
C ARG A 29 6.28 -7.85 16.79
N ILE A 30 7.51 -8.35 16.85
CA ILE A 30 8.43 -8.41 15.70
C ILE A 30 7.91 -9.42 14.67
N LEU A 31 7.52 -10.63 15.11
CA LEU A 31 6.97 -11.66 14.23
C LEU A 31 5.67 -11.21 13.56
N TYR A 32 4.77 -10.57 14.31
CA TYR A 32 3.55 -10.00 13.76
C TYR A 32 3.84 -8.96 12.67
N ARG A 33 4.82 -8.07 12.91
CA ARG A 33 5.24 -7.09 11.89
C ARG A 33 5.82 -7.76 10.64
N LEU A 34 6.63 -8.79 10.82
CA LEU A 34 7.19 -9.55 9.70
C LEU A 34 6.10 -10.23 8.86
N GLY A 35 5.13 -10.87 9.53
CA GLY A 35 3.97 -11.48 8.87
C GLY A 35 3.13 -10.46 8.10
N LYS A 36 2.90 -9.28 8.67
CA LYS A 36 2.18 -8.19 7.99
C LYS A 36 2.90 -7.70 6.73
N TYR A 37 4.24 -7.67 6.74
CA TYR A 37 5.00 -7.34 5.53
C TYR A 37 4.87 -8.42 4.45
N LEU A 38 4.83 -9.69 4.83
CA LEU A 38 4.59 -10.78 3.88
C LEU A 38 3.19 -10.68 3.25
N GLU A 39 2.16 -10.44 4.05
CA GLU A 39 0.79 -10.23 3.56
C GLU A 39 0.72 -9.07 2.55
N ASN A 40 1.27 -7.91 2.90
CA ASN A 40 1.34 -6.76 2.00
C ASN A 40 2.11 -7.06 0.70
N THR A 41 3.15 -7.88 0.78
CA THR A 41 3.94 -8.31 -0.39
C THR A 41 3.11 -9.20 -1.31
N VAL A 42 2.32 -10.13 -0.74
CA VAL A 42 1.38 -10.96 -1.50
C VAL A 42 0.31 -10.10 -2.17
N THR A 43 -0.22 -9.08 -1.50
CA THR A 43 -1.16 -8.12 -2.10
C THR A 43 -0.55 -7.40 -3.31
N ALA A 44 0.70 -6.96 -3.22
CA ALA A 44 1.40 -6.34 -4.35
C ALA A 44 1.51 -7.29 -5.54
N ILE A 45 1.95 -8.53 -5.29
CA ILE A 45 2.07 -9.57 -6.31
C ILE A 45 0.71 -9.83 -6.95
N TYR A 46 -0.35 -9.92 -6.14
CA TYR A 46 -1.72 -10.10 -6.63
C TYR A 46 -2.15 -8.98 -7.58
N ILE A 47 -1.91 -7.72 -7.21
CA ILE A 47 -2.24 -6.56 -8.07
C ILE A 47 -1.45 -6.66 -9.38
N PHE A 48 -0.16 -6.97 -9.33
CA PHE A 48 0.66 -7.11 -10.53
C PHE A 48 0.17 -8.23 -11.46
N LEU A 49 -0.31 -9.34 -10.89
CA LEU A 49 -0.90 -10.44 -11.67
C LEU A 49 -2.25 -10.05 -12.26
N THR A 50 -3.13 -9.37 -11.52
CA THR A 50 -4.46 -8.99 -12.04
C THR A 50 -4.38 -7.86 -13.08
N GLU A 51 -3.53 -6.85 -12.84
CA GLU A 51 -3.34 -5.68 -13.70
C GLU A 51 -2.29 -5.90 -14.81
N HIS A 52 -1.72 -7.10 -14.95
CA HIS A 52 -0.61 -7.37 -15.88
C HIS A 52 -0.91 -6.97 -17.34
N LYS A 53 -2.18 -6.98 -17.75
CA LYS A 53 -2.61 -6.60 -19.11
C LYS A 53 -2.62 -5.09 -19.34
N ARG A 54 -2.82 -4.29 -18.29
CA ARG A 54 -2.88 -2.82 -18.34
C ARG A 54 -1.51 -2.19 -18.10
N ILE A 55 -0.65 -2.87 -17.35
CA ILE A 55 0.70 -2.41 -17.03
C ILE A 55 1.62 -2.63 -18.24
N LYS A 56 2.35 -1.58 -18.64
CA LYS A 56 3.39 -1.67 -19.68
C LYS A 56 4.43 -2.72 -19.28
N LYS A 57 4.77 -3.64 -20.20
CA LYS A 57 5.74 -4.71 -19.94
C LYS A 57 7.05 -4.13 -19.39
N MET A 58 7.43 -4.60 -18.21
CA MET A 58 8.60 -4.16 -17.45
C MET A 58 9.48 -5.36 -17.11
N PRO A 59 10.82 -5.23 -17.04
CA PRO A 59 11.70 -6.33 -16.63
C PRO A 59 11.42 -6.79 -15.18
N PHE A 60 11.58 -8.09 -14.95
CA PHE A 60 11.32 -8.75 -13.66
C PHE A 60 12.09 -8.14 -12.48
N SER A 61 13.31 -7.65 -12.71
CA SER A 61 14.13 -6.99 -11.68
C SER A 61 13.45 -5.75 -11.09
N LYS A 62 12.81 -4.94 -11.93
CA LYS A 62 12.07 -3.77 -11.48
C LYS A 62 10.79 -4.17 -10.76
N LEU A 63 10.11 -5.22 -11.22
CA LEU A 63 8.92 -5.76 -10.57
C LEU A 63 9.23 -6.22 -9.13
N ALA A 64 10.35 -6.94 -8.94
CA ALA A 64 10.82 -7.37 -7.64
C ALA A 64 11.15 -6.19 -6.72
N LEU A 65 11.82 -5.15 -7.24
CA LEU A 65 12.12 -3.93 -6.49
C LEU A 65 10.84 -3.19 -6.08
N TYR A 66 9.86 -3.06 -6.97
CA TYR A 66 8.56 -2.45 -6.64
C TYR A 66 7.81 -3.24 -5.57
N THR A 67 7.84 -4.58 -5.67
CA THR A 67 7.21 -5.47 -4.70
C THR A 67 7.87 -5.37 -3.32
N LEU A 68 9.21 -5.26 -3.26
CA LEU A 68 9.96 -5.09 -2.01
C LEU A 68 9.79 -3.71 -1.37
N THR A 69 9.62 -2.67 -2.18
CA THR A 69 9.38 -1.30 -1.67
C THR A 69 7.92 -1.05 -1.31
N TRP A 70 7.01 -1.92 -1.75
CA TRP A 70 5.57 -1.82 -1.50
C TRP A 70 5.20 -1.68 -0.01
N PRO A 71 5.73 -2.48 0.93
CA PRO A 71 5.41 -2.33 2.34
C PRO A 71 5.83 -0.96 2.90
N THR A 72 6.95 -0.41 2.40
CA THR A 72 7.42 0.93 2.77
C THR A 72 6.43 2.01 2.31
N PHE A 73 5.91 1.90 1.08
CA PHE A 73 4.88 2.82 0.59
C PHE A 73 3.57 2.72 1.38
N ASP A 74 3.12 1.50 1.72
CA ASP A 74 1.91 1.29 2.56
C ASP A 74 2.06 1.94 3.94
N ILE A 75 3.24 1.82 4.57
CA ILE A 75 3.54 2.46 5.85
C ILE A 75 3.44 3.99 5.72
N ILE A 76 4.09 4.57 4.71
CA ILE A 76 4.06 6.02 4.46
C ILE A 76 2.61 6.48 4.24
N GLY A 77 1.85 5.76 3.41
CA GLY A 77 0.44 6.07 3.13
C GLY A 77 -0.45 6.09 4.38
N ARG A 78 -0.24 5.17 5.32
CA ARG A 78 -0.96 5.21 6.60
C ARG A 78 -0.59 6.42 7.44
N TYR A 79 0.71 6.76 7.52
CA TYR A 79 1.13 7.95 8.25
C TYR A 79 0.61 9.23 7.61
N THR A 80 0.59 9.34 6.27
CA THR A 80 0.03 10.51 5.60
C THR A 80 -1.47 10.64 5.85
N GLN A 81 -2.21 9.52 5.90
CA GLN A 81 -3.63 9.52 6.30
C GLN A 81 -3.84 10.00 7.74
N TYR A 82 -3.02 9.53 8.69
CA TYR A 82 -3.09 10.03 10.07
C TYR A 82 -2.81 11.53 10.14
N VAL A 83 -1.81 12.02 9.41
CA VAL A 83 -1.51 13.46 9.35
C VAL A 83 -2.64 14.25 8.69
N ALA A 84 -3.29 13.69 7.67
CA ALA A 84 -4.40 14.34 6.97
C ALA A 84 -5.63 14.57 7.85
N LEU A 85 -5.83 13.77 8.91
CA LEU A 85 -6.90 14.01 9.89
C LEU A 85 -6.70 15.33 10.66
N PHE A 86 -5.44 15.72 10.87
CA PHE A 86 -5.10 16.92 11.66
C PHE A 86 -4.68 18.10 10.78
N LYS A 87 -4.27 17.85 9.53
CA LYS A 87 -3.90 18.88 8.58
C LYS A 87 -5.05 19.13 7.61
N LYS A 88 -5.56 20.36 7.55
CA LYS A 88 -6.55 20.76 6.54
C LYS A 88 -5.91 20.70 5.14
N VAL A 89 -6.09 19.58 4.46
CA VAL A 89 -5.62 19.40 3.07
C VAL A 89 -6.62 20.08 2.15
N THR A 90 -6.41 21.36 1.86
CA THR A 90 -7.19 22.06 0.83
C THR A 90 -6.57 21.82 -0.52
N TRP A 91 -7.31 21.18 -1.42
CA TRP A 91 -6.88 21.05 -2.82
C TRP A 91 -7.05 22.41 -3.49
N LYS A 92 -5.98 22.99 -4.02
CA LYS A 92 -6.08 24.21 -4.83
C LYS A 92 -6.64 23.78 -6.20
N PRO A 93 -7.85 24.23 -6.59
CA PRO A 93 -8.38 23.88 -7.90
C PRO A 93 -7.38 24.33 -8.97
N ILE A 94 -7.09 23.45 -9.92
CA ILE A 94 -6.29 23.81 -11.09
C ILE A 94 -7.15 24.81 -11.86
N PRO A 95 -6.67 26.04 -12.13
CA PRO A 95 -7.42 26.98 -12.93
C PRO A 95 -7.56 26.40 -14.34
N HIS A 96 -8.77 25.98 -14.69
CA HIS A 96 -9.11 25.56 -16.03
C HIS A 96 -9.45 26.81 -16.84
N GLU A 97 -8.44 27.41 -17.46
CA GLU A 97 -8.60 28.42 -18.52
C GLU A 97 -8.93 27.72 -19.84
N SER A 98 -9.96 26.86 -19.89
CA SER A 98 -10.44 26.33 -21.17
C SER A 98 -11.51 27.27 -21.70
N LYS A 99 -11.06 28.35 -22.35
CA LYS A 99 -11.88 29.26 -23.16
C LYS A 99 -12.27 28.60 -24.49
N VAL A 100 -12.76 27.36 -24.43
CA VAL A 100 -13.38 26.67 -25.57
C VAL A 100 -14.85 26.57 -25.23
N THR A 101 -15.60 27.56 -25.69
CA THR A 101 -17.05 27.57 -25.61
C THR A 101 -17.58 26.39 -26.43
N ILE A 102 -18.64 25.73 -25.95
CA ILE A 102 -19.31 24.61 -26.63
C ILE A 102 -19.70 24.95 -28.08
N ASP A 103 -19.83 26.24 -28.40
CA ASP A 103 -20.10 26.75 -29.74
C ASP A 103 -19.01 26.40 -30.77
N ASP A 104 -17.72 26.36 -30.39
CA ASP A 104 -16.61 25.99 -31.30
C ASP A 104 -16.61 24.50 -31.70
N ILE A 105 -17.27 23.67 -30.89
CA ILE A 105 -17.43 22.23 -31.15
C ILE A 105 -18.57 22.00 -32.16
N SER A 106 -19.59 22.87 -32.19
CA SER A 106 -20.72 22.75 -33.11
C SER A 106 -20.36 23.09 -34.56
N GLY A 107 -19.47 24.07 -34.78
CA GLY A 107 -19.10 24.56 -36.11
C GLY A 107 -18.15 23.68 -36.93
N LYS A 108 -17.48 22.70 -36.31
CA LYS A 108 -16.54 21.81 -37.01
C LYS A 108 -17.20 20.62 -37.71
N LYS A 109 -18.34 20.12 -37.21
CA LYS A 109 -19.06 18.99 -37.84
C LYS A 109 -19.63 19.34 -39.22
N THR A 110 -19.94 20.60 -39.47
CA THR A 110 -20.55 21.04 -40.74
C THR A 110 -19.52 21.30 -41.85
N LYS A 111 -18.24 21.53 -41.52
CA LYS A 111 -17.21 21.83 -42.53
C LYS A 111 -16.55 20.58 -43.12
N GLU A 112 -16.53 19.46 -42.38
CA GLU A 112 -15.97 18.19 -42.88
C GLU A 112 -16.97 17.42 -43.78
N THR A 113 -18.28 17.65 -43.64
CA THR A 113 -19.32 16.99 -44.44
C THR A 113 -19.62 17.65 -45.78
N VAL A 114 -19.09 18.86 -46.04
CA VAL A 114 -19.28 19.60 -47.30
C VAL A 114 -18.11 19.40 -48.28
N ASN A 115 -16.99 18.81 -47.83
CA ASN A 115 -15.79 18.58 -48.63
C ASN A 115 -15.46 17.09 -48.84
N SER A 116 -16.44 16.18 -48.86
CA SER A 116 -16.28 14.76 -49.20
C SER A 116 -17.32 14.31 -50.21
#